data_AF-A0A7M2SM07-F1
#
_entry.id   AF-A0A7M2SM07-F1
#
_cell.length_a   1.000
_cell.length_b   1.000
_cell.length_c   1.000
_cell.angle_alpha   90.00
_cell.angle_beta   90.00
_cell.angle_gamma   90.00
#
_symmetry.space_group_name_H-M   'P 1'
#
loop_
_entity.id
_entity.type
_entity.pdbx_description
1 polymer ?
#
loop_
_entity_poly.entity_id
_entity_poly.type
_entity_poly.pdbx_seq_one_letter_code
_entity_poly.pdbx_strand_id
1 'polypeptide(L)'
;MRLIRTATTAIASAALAITGVLAGAGSAQAAGPGGAQNVRGVDPGNTDLMIERLCNQEGSLTGVYGALNVDTGEFKTRDEYLRDVFGLWKPAGPWELFRGWCGYAEASTWSIKGEPVRTSRWIGNRGSADDKETFVSSYSTKTFAKKSVGGEISFSVAKSIFSGGVGGSAGYEWGWEKESRFETRSEKTIPPCRQVAVTWTPYQRVVRVNPVFYVEDYEWNKGDGDVTAHTWRGRDASWKTIYSYGYYIDGVSDKLLPNGQPDGREDKIEEKLDPNTCTK
;
A
#
# COMPACT_ATOMS: atom_id res chain seq x y z
N MET A 1 30.93 -62.20 -30.91
CA MET A 1 32.32 -61.72 -30.96
C MET A 1 32.29 -60.23 -30.58
N ARG A 2 33.06 -59.85 -29.55
CA ARG A 2 33.16 -58.51 -28.95
C ARG A 2 34.00 -57.55 -29.82
N LEU A 3 33.98 -56.25 -29.46
CA LEU A 3 34.89 -55.12 -29.79
C LEU A 3 34.43 -54.27 -31.01
N ILE A 4 34.40 -52.92 -31.04
CA ILE A 4 35.03 -51.82 -30.27
C ILE A 4 34.19 -50.52 -30.43
N ARG A 5 34.29 -49.62 -29.44
CA ARG A 5 33.80 -48.23 -29.40
C ARG A 5 34.44 -47.33 -30.47
N THR A 6 33.67 -46.37 -30.99
CA THR A 6 34.22 -45.05 -31.33
C THR A 6 33.18 -43.97 -31.09
N ALA A 7 33.55 -43.00 -30.25
CA ALA A 7 32.82 -41.77 -29.99
C ALA A 7 33.17 -40.75 -31.08
N THR A 8 32.16 -40.05 -31.59
CA THR A 8 32.36 -38.83 -32.40
C THR A 8 31.32 -37.79 -32.00
N THR A 9 31.85 -36.73 -31.40
CA THR A 9 31.27 -35.42 -31.14
C THR A 9 30.71 -34.79 -32.41
N ALA A 10 29.46 -34.29 -32.35
CA ALA A 10 28.90 -33.42 -33.37
C ALA A 10 28.40 -32.12 -32.72
N ILE A 11 29.36 -31.19 -32.68
CA ILE A 11 29.31 -29.73 -32.71
C ILE A 11 27.90 -29.13 -32.93
N ALA A 12 27.44 -28.40 -31.92
CA ALA A 12 26.37 -27.42 -32.05
C ALA A 12 26.84 -26.28 -32.97
N SER A 13 26.05 -25.98 -34.01
CA SER A 13 26.20 -24.76 -34.80
C SER A 13 24.84 -24.06 -34.84
N ALA A 14 24.79 -22.93 -34.13
CA ALA A 14 23.73 -21.96 -34.22
C ALA A 14 23.71 -21.34 -35.62
N ALA A 15 22.52 -21.27 -36.23
CA ALA A 15 22.25 -20.35 -37.32
C ALA A 15 20.94 -19.63 -37.01
N LEU A 16 21.09 -18.38 -36.59
CA LEU A 16 20.03 -17.40 -36.39
C LEU A 16 19.29 -17.16 -37.71
N ALA A 17 17.99 -17.42 -37.72
CA ALA A 17 17.07 -16.80 -38.66
C ALA A 17 16.10 -15.93 -37.85
N ILE A 18 16.54 -14.72 -37.52
CA ILE A 18 15.67 -13.65 -37.02
C ILE A 18 14.94 -13.11 -38.25
N THR A 19 13.69 -13.51 -38.44
CA THR A 19 12.78 -12.80 -39.35
C THR A 19 11.49 -12.54 -38.61
N GLY A 20 11.12 -11.26 -38.58
CA GLY A 20 10.19 -10.66 -37.62
C GLY A 20 8.80 -11.29 -37.57
N VAL A 21 8.33 -11.45 -36.34
CA VAL A 21 6.96 -11.12 -35.96
C VAL A 21 7.06 -10.29 -34.69
N LEU A 22 6.95 -8.97 -34.83
CA LEU A 22 6.54 -8.08 -33.74
C LEU A 22 5.06 -8.38 -33.46
N ALA A 23 4.81 -9.43 -32.70
CA ALA A 23 3.58 -9.56 -31.93
C ALA A 23 4.00 -9.21 -30.50
N GLY A 24 3.56 -8.04 -30.04
CA GLY A 24 3.73 -7.64 -28.66
C GLY A 24 3.21 -8.75 -27.76
N ALA A 25 4.12 -9.47 -27.13
CA ALA A 25 3.84 -10.19 -25.91
C ALA A 25 3.59 -9.11 -24.86
N GLY A 26 2.38 -8.53 -24.88
CA GLY A 26 1.81 -7.96 -23.68
C GLY A 26 1.86 -9.08 -22.67
N SER A 27 2.68 -8.92 -21.63
CA SER A 27 2.60 -9.76 -20.45
C SER A 27 1.12 -9.93 -20.13
N ALA A 28 0.62 -11.16 -20.10
CA ALA A 28 -0.69 -11.44 -19.53
C ALA A 28 -0.59 -11.05 -18.06
N GLN A 29 -0.77 -9.76 -17.74
CA GLN A 29 -0.93 -9.31 -16.39
C GLN A 29 -2.24 -9.95 -15.94
N ALA A 30 -2.14 -10.82 -14.95
CA ALA A 30 -3.31 -11.28 -14.22
C ALA A 30 -4.17 -10.05 -13.90
N ALA A 31 -5.49 -10.17 -14.14
CA ALA A 31 -6.40 -9.05 -13.96
C ALA A 31 -6.15 -8.42 -12.58
N GLY A 32 -6.02 -7.09 -12.55
CA GLY A 32 -5.69 -6.35 -11.34
C GLY A 32 -6.79 -6.47 -10.28
N PRO A 33 -6.64 -5.81 -9.13
CA PRO A 33 -7.65 -5.80 -8.09
C PRO A 33 -9.05 -5.52 -8.66
N GLY A 34 -10.02 -6.39 -8.34
CA GLY A 34 -11.39 -6.29 -8.90
C GLY A 34 -11.51 -6.54 -10.41
N GLY A 35 -10.52 -7.18 -11.04
CA GLY A 35 -10.50 -7.44 -12.48
C GLY A 35 -10.02 -6.25 -13.33
N ALA A 36 -9.52 -5.18 -12.69
CA ALA A 36 -9.15 -3.94 -13.36
C ALA A 36 -7.93 -4.07 -14.29
N GLN A 37 -7.92 -3.28 -15.36
CA GLN A 37 -6.82 -3.22 -16.31
C GLN A 37 -5.74 -2.25 -15.84
N ASN A 38 -4.48 -2.66 -15.97
CA ASN A 38 -3.36 -1.83 -15.56
C ASN A 38 -3.03 -0.80 -16.67
N VAL A 39 -3.13 0.48 -16.36
CA VAL A 39 -2.76 1.56 -17.31
C VAL A 39 -1.26 1.87 -17.31
N ARG A 40 -0.52 1.40 -16.29
CA ARG A 40 0.91 1.70 -16.16
C ARG A 40 1.72 1.10 -17.30
N GLY A 41 2.42 1.96 -18.03
CA GLY A 41 3.22 1.59 -19.21
C GLY A 41 2.38 1.26 -20.45
N VAL A 42 1.05 1.35 -20.34
CA VAL A 42 0.12 1.24 -21.48
C VAL A 42 -0.24 2.63 -21.99
N ASP A 43 -0.55 3.54 -21.09
CA ASP A 43 -0.79 4.94 -21.40
C ASP A 43 0.46 5.80 -21.13
N PRO A 44 0.63 6.92 -21.85
CA PRO A 44 1.76 7.80 -21.66
C PRO A 44 1.73 8.51 -20.30
N GLY A 45 2.90 8.96 -19.86
CA GLY A 45 3.05 9.74 -18.64
C GLY A 45 3.08 8.91 -17.36
N ASN A 46 2.93 9.59 -16.22
CA ASN A 46 2.94 8.96 -14.90
C ASN A 46 1.53 8.59 -14.46
N THR A 47 1.09 7.39 -14.84
CA THR A 47 -0.24 6.89 -14.50
C THR A 47 -0.43 6.64 -13.00
N ASP A 48 0.65 6.43 -12.23
CA ASP A 48 0.55 6.29 -10.78
C ASP A 48 0.09 7.62 -10.16
N LEU A 49 0.73 8.72 -10.55
CA LEU A 49 0.33 10.06 -10.13
C LEU A 49 -1.04 10.47 -10.71
N MET A 50 -1.36 10.03 -11.92
CA MET A 50 -2.70 10.23 -12.51
C MET A 50 -3.78 9.62 -11.62
N ILE A 51 -3.69 8.33 -11.28
CA ILE A 51 -4.71 7.65 -10.46
C ILE A 51 -4.71 8.23 -9.04
N GLU A 52 -3.57 8.60 -8.48
CA GLU A 52 -3.49 9.30 -7.19
C GLU A 52 -4.31 10.58 -7.21
N ARG A 53 -4.02 11.48 -8.16
CA ARG A 53 -4.71 12.77 -8.26
C ARG A 53 -6.17 12.64 -8.65
N LEU A 54 -6.53 11.61 -9.43
CA LEU A 54 -7.91 11.32 -9.81
C LEU A 54 -8.74 10.83 -8.61
N CYS A 55 -8.24 9.83 -7.88
CA CYS A 55 -8.97 9.21 -6.77
C CYS A 55 -8.87 9.98 -5.44
N ASN A 56 -7.95 10.94 -5.34
CA ASN A 56 -7.82 11.82 -4.18
C ASN A 56 -8.67 13.11 -4.30
N GLN A 57 -9.45 13.27 -5.37
CA GLN A 57 -10.43 14.36 -5.46
C GLN A 57 -11.49 14.17 -4.36
N GLU A 58 -11.86 15.27 -3.69
CA GLU A 58 -12.98 15.23 -2.75
C GLU A 58 -14.23 14.80 -3.51
N GLY A 59 -14.82 13.68 -3.08
CA GLY A 59 -15.91 13.04 -3.78
C GLY A 59 -17.10 13.99 -3.94
N SER A 60 -17.31 14.47 -5.16
CA SER A 60 -18.62 14.99 -5.55
C SER A 60 -19.62 13.83 -5.55
N LEU A 61 -20.88 14.11 -5.20
CA LEU A 61 -22.00 13.19 -5.43
C LEU A 61 -22.10 12.73 -6.90
N THR A 62 -21.42 13.44 -7.81
CA THR A 62 -21.41 13.19 -9.26
C THR A 62 -20.14 12.51 -9.79
N GLY A 63 -19.30 11.95 -8.91
CA GLY A 63 -18.07 11.25 -9.28
C GLY A 63 -16.82 12.14 -9.35
N VAL A 64 -15.72 11.56 -9.83
CA VAL A 64 -14.43 12.24 -10.09
C VAL A 64 -14.24 12.46 -11.58
N TYR A 65 -13.55 13.54 -11.95
CA TYR A 65 -13.40 13.99 -13.32
C TYR A 65 -11.91 14.15 -13.66
N GLY A 66 -11.53 13.76 -14.86
CA GLY A 66 -10.15 13.83 -15.32
C GLY A 66 -10.04 14.18 -16.79
N ALA A 67 -8.93 14.81 -17.14
CA ALA A 67 -8.52 15.05 -18.51
C ALA A 67 -7.11 14.48 -18.69
N LEU A 68 -6.91 13.70 -19.75
CA LEU A 68 -5.62 13.12 -20.12
C LEU A 68 -5.21 13.65 -21.48
N ASN A 69 -4.03 14.28 -21.55
CA ASN A 69 -3.38 14.54 -22.82
C ASN A 69 -2.74 13.25 -23.32
N VAL A 70 -3.22 12.70 -24.42
CA VAL A 70 -2.76 11.39 -24.90
C VAL A 70 -1.45 11.40 -25.66
N ASP A 71 -0.92 12.58 -25.97
CA ASP A 71 0.40 12.72 -26.58
C ASP A 71 1.49 12.84 -25.51
N THR A 72 1.21 13.57 -24.43
CA THR A 72 2.19 13.87 -23.37
C THR A 72 2.04 13.01 -22.11
N GLY A 73 0.86 12.44 -21.90
CA GLY A 73 0.50 11.78 -20.64
C GLY A 73 0.23 12.74 -19.48
N GLU A 74 0.06 14.04 -19.76
CA GLU A 74 -0.30 15.02 -18.74
C GLU A 74 -1.73 14.78 -18.25
N PHE A 75 -1.89 14.74 -16.93
CA PHE A 75 -3.20 14.65 -16.28
C PHE A 75 -3.60 15.98 -15.65
N LYS A 76 -4.86 16.36 -15.85
CA LYS A 76 -5.51 17.49 -15.19
C LYS A 76 -6.82 17.07 -14.55
N THR A 77 -7.13 17.64 -13.39
CA THR A 77 -8.49 17.58 -12.83
C THR A 77 -9.41 18.48 -13.67
N ARG A 78 -10.73 18.38 -13.45
CA ARG A 78 -11.70 19.21 -14.18
C ARG A 78 -11.41 20.70 -14.09
N ASP A 79 -11.16 21.22 -12.90
CA ASP A 79 -10.92 22.65 -12.69
C ASP A 79 -9.63 23.11 -13.37
N GLU A 80 -8.58 22.28 -13.34
CA GLU A 80 -7.32 22.56 -14.03
C GLU A 80 -7.48 22.54 -15.54
N TYR A 81 -8.26 21.60 -16.08
CA TYR A 81 -8.55 21.56 -17.51
C TYR A 81 -9.32 22.81 -17.96
N LEU A 82 -10.37 23.17 -17.23
CA LEU A 82 -11.20 24.35 -17.52
C LEU A 82 -10.38 25.65 -17.46
N ARG A 83 -9.40 25.71 -16.57
CA ARG A 83 -8.52 26.88 -16.40
C ARG A 83 -7.39 26.93 -17.43
N ASP A 84 -6.71 25.81 -17.65
CA ASP A 84 -5.40 25.78 -18.32
C ASP A 84 -5.49 25.35 -19.80
N VAL A 85 -6.55 24.64 -20.20
CA VAL A 85 -6.64 24.02 -21.52
C VAL A 85 -7.79 24.59 -22.32
N PHE A 86 -9.02 24.43 -21.82
CA PHE A 86 -10.20 24.81 -22.57
C PHE A 86 -11.33 25.20 -21.64
N GLY A 87 -11.86 26.42 -21.79
CA GLY A 87 -12.85 27.03 -20.89
C GLY A 87 -14.23 26.35 -20.84
N LEU A 88 -14.41 25.23 -21.53
CA LEU A 88 -15.61 24.39 -21.44
C LEU A 88 -15.18 22.94 -21.19
N TRP A 89 -16.01 22.17 -20.52
CA TRP A 89 -15.77 20.73 -20.31
C TRP A 89 -16.12 19.95 -21.58
N LYS A 90 -15.26 20.03 -22.59
CA LYS A 90 -15.32 19.23 -23.83
C LYS A 90 -13.91 18.90 -24.32
N PRO A 91 -13.71 17.78 -25.04
CA PRO A 91 -12.42 17.43 -25.62
C PRO A 91 -11.86 18.56 -26.50
N ALA A 92 -10.55 18.79 -26.42
CA ALA A 92 -9.85 19.81 -27.20
C ALA A 92 -8.45 19.36 -27.59
N GLY A 93 -8.18 19.24 -28.89
CA GLY A 93 -6.89 18.76 -29.39
C GLY A 93 -6.56 17.36 -28.86
N PRO A 94 -5.37 17.13 -28.26
CA PRO A 94 -4.97 15.82 -27.76
C PRO A 94 -5.56 15.48 -26.38
N TRP A 95 -6.47 16.29 -25.85
CA TRP A 95 -7.07 16.06 -24.54
C TRP A 95 -8.34 15.21 -24.64
N GLU A 96 -8.30 14.05 -24.00
CA GLU A 96 -9.44 13.16 -23.79
C GLU A 96 -9.98 13.39 -22.37
N LEU A 97 -11.31 13.43 -22.20
CA LEU A 97 -11.98 13.68 -20.92
C LEU A 97 -12.60 12.41 -20.38
N PHE A 98 -12.72 12.29 -19.07
CA PHE A 98 -13.39 11.13 -18.45
C PHE A 98 -13.98 11.45 -17.10
N ARG A 99 -15.00 10.68 -16.72
CA ARG A 99 -15.60 10.71 -15.39
C ARG A 99 -15.96 9.31 -14.90
N GLY A 100 -16.09 9.18 -13.59
CA GLY A 100 -16.54 7.96 -12.95
C GLY A 100 -16.34 8.00 -11.44
N TRP A 101 -16.07 6.85 -10.82
CA TRP A 101 -15.81 6.77 -9.38
C TRP A 101 -14.55 5.95 -9.07
N CYS A 102 -14.04 6.09 -7.84
CA CYS A 102 -12.93 5.26 -7.36
C CYS A 102 -13.40 4.31 -6.26
N GLY A 103 -13.06 3.04 -6.42
CA GLY A 103 -13.19 2.01 -5.38
C GLY A 103 -11.81 1.60 -4.85
N TYR A 104 -11.78 1.14 -3.59
CA TYR A 104 -10.54 0.77 -2.90
C TYR A 104 -10.55 -0.72 -2.62
N ALA A 105 -10.10 -1.51 -3.59
CA ALA A 105 -10.04 -2.96 -3.48
C ALA A 105 -8.79 -3.39 -2.70
N GLU A 106 -8.96 -4.32 -1.75
CA GLU A 106 -7.85 -5.00 -1.10
C GLU A 106 -7.03 -5.75 -2.15
N ALA A 107 -5.71 -5.54 -2.13
CA ALA A 107 -4.77 -6.18 -3.05
C ALA A 107 -3.87 -7.20 -2.34
N SER A 108 -3.46 -6.92 -1.10
CA SER A 108 -2.64 -7.84 -0.31
C SER A 108 -2.66 -7.49 1.17
N THR A 109 -2.39 -8.49 2.02
CA THR A 109 -2.20 -8.31 3.45
C THR A 109 -0.99 -9.08 3.96
N TRP A 110 -0.25 -8.49 4.90
CA TRP A 110 0.88 -9.15 5.56
C TRP A 110 1.08 -8.61 6.97
N SER A 111 1.95 -9.26 7.75
CA SER A 111 2.30 -8.82 9.10
C SER A 111 3.73 -8.31 9.17
N ILE A 112 3.94 -7.30 10.01
CA ILE A 112 5.26 -6.73 10.32
C ILE A 112 5.41 -6.60 11.83
N LYS A 113 6.64 -6.39 12.31
CA LYS A 113 6.89 -5.93 13.67
C LYS A 113 6.90 -4.41 13.67
N GLY A 114 6.19 -3.81 14.61
CA GLY A 114 6.27 -2.38 14.85
C GLY A 114 7.50 -2.00 15.67
N GLU A 115 7.64 -0.71 15.93
CA GLU A 115 8.73 -0.19 16.76
C GLU A 115 8.51 -0.48 18.25
N PRO A 116 9.55 -0.87 19.00
CA PRO A 116 9.46 -1.03 20.44
C PRO A 116 9.07 0.28 21.14
N VAL A 117 8.06 0.22 22.00
CA VAL A 117 7.62 1.36 22.82
C VAL A 117 7.90 1.04 24.29
N ARG A 118 8.58 1.93 25.02
CA ARG A 118 8.74 1.76 26.47
C ARG A 118 7.39 1.93 27.17
N THR A 119 6.94 0.88 27.86
CA THR A 119 5.63 0.83 28.53
C THR A 119 5.72 0.97 30.04
N SER A 120 6.93 1.06 30.60
CA SER A 120 7.17 1.24 32.04
C SER A 120 8.23 2.29 32.36
N ARG A 121 8.32 2.67 33.64
CA ARG A 121 9.42 3.49 34.16
C ARG A 121 10.69 2.65 34.28
N TRP A 122 11.84 3.32 34.27
CA TRP A 122 13.09 2.70 34.72
C TRP A 122 13.01 2.41 36.22
N ILE A 123 13.41 1.21 36.61
CA ILE A 123 13.62 0.83 38.00
C ILE A 123 15.07 0.36 38.14
N GLY A 124 15.79 0.97 39.08
CA GLY A 124 17.21 0.73 39.30
C GLY A 124 17.46 -0.08 40.56
N ASN A 125 18.37 -1.05 40.47
CA ASN A 125 18.92 -1.75 41.61
C ASN A 125 20.33 -1.20 41.89
N ARG A 126 20.47 -0.47 43.00
CA ARG A 126 21.76 0.06 43.48
C ARG A 126 22.46 -0.85 44.49
N GLY A 127 21.87 -2.02 44.79
CA GLY A 127 22.43 -3.01 45.69
C GLY A 127 23.48 -3.90 45.03
N SER A 128 23.97 -4.88 45.81
CA SER A 128 25.02 -5.84 45.44
C SER A 128 24.48 -7.23 45.05
N ALA A 129 23.17 -7.46 45.16
CA ALA A 129 22.49 -8.69 44.76
C ALA A 129 21.33 -8.38 43.80
N ASP A 130 20.90 -9.39 43.04
CA ASP A 130 19.72 -9.29 42.16
C ASP A 130 18.48 -8.86 42.95
N ASP A 131 17.69 -7.96 42.34
CA ASP A 131 16.39 -7.54 42.85
C ASP A 131 15.26 -8.01 41.92
N LYS A 132 14.04 -8.11 42.43
CA LYS A 132 12.87 -8.53 41.67
C LYS A 132 11.77 -7.48 41.79
N GLU A 133 11.33 -6.99 40.65
CA GLU A 133 10.31 -5.95 40.61
C GLU A 133 9.18 -6.32 39.66
N THR A 134 7.96 -5.95 40.07
CA THR A 134 6.77 -6.12 39.24
C THR A 134 6.53 -4.86 38.44
N PHE A 135 6.67 -4.96 37.11
CA PHE A 135 6.40 -3.89 36.19
C PHE A 135 4.93 -3.91 35.78
N VAL A 136 4.29 -2.73 35.81
CA VAL A 136 2.98 -2.50 35.19
C VAL A 136 3.23 -1.87 33.83
N SER A 137 2.78 -2.53 32.77
CA SER A 137 2.91 -2.08 31.39
C SER A 137 1.54 -1.83 30.79
N SER A 138 1.36 -0.69 30.15
CA SER A 138 0.15 -0.38 29.37
C SER A 138 0.47 -0.02 27.93
N TYR A 139 -0.42 -0.40 27.03
CA TYR A 139 -0.31 -0.14 25.60
C TYR A 139 -1.70 0.07 25.00
N SER A 140 -1.79 0.94 23.99
CA SER A 140 -3.01 1.19 23.20
C SER A 140 -2.71 1.04 21.72
N THR A 141 -3.68 0.54 20.96
CA THR A 141 -3.54 0.33 19.52
C THR A 141 -3.18 1.60 18.76
N LYS A 142 -2.39 1.44 17.69
CA LYS A 142 -2.04 2.51 16.76
C LYS A 142 -2.43 2.13 15.33
N THR A 143 -2.86 3.15 14.58
CA THR A 143 -3.24 3.02 13.17
C THR A 143 -2.68 4.19 12.37
N PHE A 144 -2.25 3.95 11.14
CA PHE A 144 -1.82 5.00 10.21
C PHE A 144 -1.90 4.49 8.76
N ALA A 145 -1.99 5.39 7.80
CA ALA A 145 -1.94 5.04 6.38
C ALA A 145 -0.90 5.85 5.63
N LYS A 146 -0.42 5.30 4.52
CA LYS A 146 0.52 5.97 3.61
C LYS A 146 0.22 5.61 2.16
N LYS A 147 0.52 6.55 1.25
CA LYS A 147 0.44 6.35 -0.20
C LYS A 147 1.82 5.99 -0.76
N SER A 148 1.86 5.25 -1.87
CA SER A 148 3.11 4.95 -2.58
C SER A 148 3.64 6.11 -3.42
N VAL A 149 2.74 6.95 -3.92
CA VAL A 149 3.02 8.16 -4.68
C VAL A 149 2.09 9.28 -4.22
N GLY A 150 2.47 10.53 -4.49
CA GLY A 150 1.73 11.71 -4.03
C GLY A 150 2.07 12.12 -2.60
N GLY A 151 1.29 13.05 -2.07
CA GLY A 151 1.45 13.58 -0.71
C GLY A 151 0.92 12.62 0.37
N GLU A 152 0.73 13.15 1.59
CA GLU A 152 0.14 12.38 2.68
C GLU A 152 -1.35 12.10 2.43
N ILE A 153 -1.85 11.00 3.00
CA ILE A 153 -3.27 10.68 3.03
C ILE A 153 -3.88 11.28 4.29
N SER A 154 -5.00 11.99 4.16
CA SER A 154 -5.72 12.46 5.34
C SER A 154 -6.27 11.28 6.14
N PHE A 155 -6.29 11.43 7.46
CA PHE A 155 -6.80 10.36 8.32
C PHE A 155 -8.27 10.06 8.05
N SER A 156 -9.09 11.04 7.65
CA SER A 156 -10.50 10.84 7.28
C SER A 156 -10.69 9.97 6.03
N VAL A 157 -9.87 10.17 4.99
CA VAL A 157 -9.91 9.34 3.78
C VAL A 157 -9.41 7.93 4.10
N ALA A 158 -8.28 7.82 4.82
CA ALA A 158 -7.79 6.52 5.27
C ALA A 158 -8.84 5.76 6.09
N LYS A 159 -9.53 6.46 6.99
CA LYS A 159 -10.64 5.94 7.79
C LYS A 159 -11.76 5.38 6.90
N SER A 160 -12.22 6.15 5.92
CA SER A 160 -13.26 5.70 4.98
C SER A 160 -12.88 4.40 4.24
N ILE A 161 -11.62 4.29 3.81
CA ILE A 161 -11.09 3.13 3.09
C ILE A 161 -11.01 1.89 3.99
N PHE A 162 -10.32 2.01 5.11
CA PHE A 162 -9.91 0.87 5.93
C PHE A 162 -10.93 0.44 6.99
N SER A 163 -11.92 1.27 7.27
CA SER A 163 -13.01 0.95 8.22
C SER A 163 -14.28 0.49 7.54
N GLY A 164 -14.60 1.03 6.35
CA GLY A 164 -15.84 0.74 5.64
C GLY A 164 -15.78 -0.57 4.84
N GLY A 165 -15.03 -0.56 3.73
CA GLY A 165 -15.00 -1.69 2.79
C GLY A 165 -13.98 -2.76 3.15
N VAL A 166 -12.75 -2.34 3.47
CA VAL A 166 -11.60 -3.25 3.63
C VAL A 166 -11.51 -3.82 5.05
N GLY A 167 -12.04 -3.10 6.04
CA GLY A 167 -12.02 -3.57 7.43
C GLY A 167 -12.77 -4.89 7.63
N GLY A 168 -13.83 -5.13 6.84
CA GLY A 168 -14.59 -6.38 6.86
C GLY A 168 -13.88 -7.56 6.18
N SER A 169 -13.08 -7.31 5.12
CA SER A 169 -12.32 -8.36 4.42
C SER A 169 -11.03 -8.75 5.15
N ALA A 170 -10.42 -7.82 5.87
CA ALA A 170 -9.16 -8.04 6.60
C ALA A 170 -9.30 -8.91 7.86
N GLY A 171 -10.52 -9.20 8.30
CA GLY A 171 -10.82 -10.14 9.39
C GLY A 171 -10.63 -9.59 10.81
N TYR A 172 -10.79 -10.47 11.81
CA TYR A 172 -10.80 -10.09 13.23
C TYR A 172 -9.44 -9.60 13.76
N GLU A 173 -8.34 -9.95 13.08
CA GLU A 173 -6.97 -9.56 13.44
C GLU A 173 -6.62 -8.12 13.05
N TRP A 174 -7.52 -7.41 12.35
CA TRP A 174 -7.34 -6.02 11.94
C TRP A 174 -7.83 -5.06 13.04
N GLY A 175 -6.90 -4.26 13.58
CA GLY A 175 -7.16 -3.33 14.69
C GLY A 175 -7.60 -1.93 14.27
N TRP A 176 -7.88 -1.69 12.98
CA TRP A 176 -8.24 -0.36 12.51
C TRP A 176 -9.53 0.13 13.18
N GLU A 177 -9.50 1.34 13.74
CA GLU A 177 -10.54 1.93 14.61
C GLU A 177 -10.89 1.19 15.91
N LYS A 178 -10.29 0.03 16.17
CA LYS A 178 -10.47 -0.65 17.45
C LYS A 178 -9.47 -0.06 18.43
N GLU A 179 -9.89 0.97 19.16
CA GLU A 179 -9.16 1.37 20.35
C GLU A 179 -9.21 0.21 21.34
N SER A 180 -8.07 -0.46 21.50
CA SER A 180 -7.92 -1.55 22.45
C SER A 180 -6.67 -1.33 23.25
N ARG A 181 -6.77 -1.61 24.55
CA ARG A 181 -5.70 -1.40 25.50
C ARG A 181 -5.56 -2.60 26.39
N PHE A 182 -4.34 -2.84 26.86
CA PHE A 182 -4.09 -3.77 27.94
C PHE A 182 -3.30 -3.09 29.06
N GLU A 183 -3.45 -3.65 30.25
CA GLU A 183 -2.50 -3.51 31.34
C GLU A 183 -2.03 -4.92 31.69
N THR A 184 -0.72 -5.12 31.76
CA THR A 184 -0.13 -6.39 32.19
C THR A 184 0.86 -6.16 33.31
N ARG A 185 1.04 -7.18 34.14
CA ARG A 185 1.97 -7.20 35.27
C ARG A 185 3.00 -8.29 35.03
N SER A 186 4.27 -7.92 35.00
CA SER A 186 5.36 -8.85 34.78
C SER A 186 6.47 -8.66 35.81
N GLU A 187 6.85 -9.75 36.48
CA GLU A 187 8.02 -9.74 37.37
C GLU A 187 9.29 -9.83 36.50
N LYS A 188 10.25 -8.94 36.74
CA LYS A 188 11.57 -8.99 36.10
C LYS A 188 12.67 -8.88 37.15
N THR A 189 13.76 -9.60 36.92
CA THR A 189 14.98 -9.47 37.71
C THR A 189 15.79 -8.26 37.24
N ILE A 190 16.24 -7.46 38.20
CA ILE A 190 17.11 -6.29 38.03
C ILE A 190 18.48 -6.63 38.63
N PRO A 191 19.52 -6.83 37.79
CA PRO A 191 20.85 -7.14 38.30
C PRO A 191 21.46 -5.99 39.13
N PRO A 192 22.49 -6.28 39.96
CA PRO A 192 23.23 -5.27 40.70
C PRO A 192 23.74 -4.13 39.81
N CYS A 193 23.60 -2.91 40.29
CA CYS A 193 24.05 -1.69 39.61
C CYS A 193 23.52 -1.54 38.17
N ARG A 194 22.28 -1.99 37.93
CA ARG A 194 21.57 -1.82 36.66
C ARG A 194 20.23 -1.15 36.88
N GLN A 195 19.72 -0.53 35.82
CA GLN A 195 18.31 -0.19 35.72
C GLN A 195 17.67 -0.96 34.59
N VAL A 196 16.41 -1.33 34.80
CA VAL A 196 15.59 -2.09 33.86
C VAL A 196 14.31 -1.32 33.59
N ALA A 197 13.87 -1.38 32.34
CA ALA A 197 12.53 -0.99 31.93
C ALA A 197 11.97 -2.07 31.00
N VAL A 198 10.68 -1.96 30.73
CA VAL A 198 9.94 -2.89 29.88
C VAL A 198 9.46 -2.14 28.65
N THR A 199 9.58 -2.81 27.51
CA THR A 199 9.10 -2.33 26.21
C THR A 199 8.07 -3.30 25.64
N TRP A 200 7.14 -2.77 24.85
CA TRP A 200 6.23 -3.54 24.04
C TRP A 200 6.55 -3.34 22.56
N THR A 201 6.82 -4.44 21.86
CA THR A 201 6.98 -4.47 20.41
C THR A 201 5.69 -5.01 19.79
N PRO A 202 4.81 -4.16 19.23
CA PRO A 202 3.53 -4.61 18.70
C PRO A 202 3.75 -5.43 17.42
N TYR A 203 2.93 -6.47 17.23
CA TYR A 203 2.76 -7.07 15.91
C TYR A 203 1.73 -6.23 15.16
N GLN A 204 2.05 -5.85 13.93
CA GLN A 204 1.20 -5.02 13.09
C GLN A 204 0.78 -5.78 11.86
N ARG A 205 -0.41 -5.49 11.36
CA ARG A 205 -0.89 -5.92 10.07
C ARG A 205 -0.81 -4.74 9.11
N VAL A 206 -0.47 -5.04 7.87
CA VAL A 206 -0.53 -4.09 6.76
C VAL A 206 -1.57 -4.59 5.79
N VAL A 207 -2.47 -3.70 5.40
CA VAL A 207 -3.47 -3.93 4.38
C VAL A 207 -3.20 -2.97 3.24
N ARG A 208 -2.87 -3.52 2.08
CA ARG A 208 -2.66 -2.74 0.86
C ARG A 208 -3.92 -2.71 0.04
N VAL A 209 -4.31 -1.52 -0.38
CA VAL A 209 -5.34 -1.32 -1.39
C VAL A 209 -4.72 -0.70 -2.64
N ASN A 210 -5.23 -1.08 -3.80
CA ASN A 210 -4.98 -0.36 -5.03
C ASN A 210 -6.28 0.33 -5.44
N PRO A 211 -6.28 1.67 -5.56
CA PRO A 211 -7.43 2.39 -6.08
C PRO A 211 -7.75 1.95 -7.51
N VAL A 212 -9.01 1.60 -7.72
CA VAL A 212 -9.58 1.20 -9.02
C VAL A 212 -10.54 2.30 -9.45
N PHE A 213 -10.27 2.91 -10.59
CA PHE A 213 -11.20 3.83 -11.22
C PHE A 213 -12.16 3.06 -12.13
N TYR A 214 -13.46 3.31 -11.97
CA TYR A 214 -14.49 2.73 -12.81
C TYR A 214 -14.96 3.81 -13.76
N VAL A 215 -14.85 3.53 -15.05
CA VAL A 215 -15.18 4.46 -16.11
C VAL A 215 -16.70 4.51 -16.26
N GLU A 216 -17.27 5.71 -16.13
CA GLU A 216 -18.65 5.96 -16.53
C GLU A 216 -18.69 6.49 -17.95
N ASP A 217 -17.99 7.59 -18.21
CA ASP A 217 -17.85 8.17 -19.54
C ASP A 217 -16.39 8.51 -19.85
N TYR A 218 -16.02 8.31 -21.10
CA TYR A 218 -14.73 8.65 -21.67
C TYR A 218 -14.96 9.31 -23.03
N GLU A 219 -14.47 10.53 -23.22
CA GLU A 219 -14.81 11.39 -24.34
C GLU A 219 -13.57 11.88 -25.08
N TRP A 220 -13.64 11.90 -26.41
CA TRP A 220 -12.59 12.46 -27.27
C TRP A 220 -13.17 13.05 -28.55
N ASN A 221 -12.40 13.93 -29.21
CA ASN A 221 -12.72 14.44 -30.54
C ASN A 221 -11.47 14.38 -31.42
N LYS A 222 -11.47 13.49 -32.41
CA LYS A 222 -10.36 13.26 -33.35
C LYS A 222 -10.56 13.96 -34.70
N GLY A 223 -11.49 14.91 -34.77
CA GLY A 223 -11.85 15.63 -36.00
C GLY A 223 -13.14 15.15 -36.67
N ASP A 224 -13.63 13.96 -36.29
CA ASP A 224 -14.87 13.36 -36.85
C ASP A 224 -16.11 13.60 -35.97
N GLY A 225 -15.98 14.49 -34.97
CA GLY A 225 -17.01 14.77 -33.97
C GLY A 225 -16.66 14.23 -32.58
N ASP A 226 -17.49 14.60 -31.61
CA ASP A 226 -17.36 14.15 -30.23
C ASP A 226 -17.81 12.70 -30.12
N VAL A 227 -16.97 11.85 -29.52
CA VAL A 227 -17.26 10.45 -29.24
C VAL A 227 -17.27 10.23 -27.75
N THR A 228 -18.28 9.52 -27.25
CA THR A 228 -18.38 9.07 -25.86
C THR A 228 -18.37 7.54 -25.80
N ALA A 229 -17.58 6.98 -24.90
CA ALA A 229 -17.54 5.56 -24.60
C ALA A 229 -17.65 5.31 -23.09
N HIS A 230 -18.03 4.09 -22.72
CA HIS A 230 -18.17 3.65 -21.32
C HIS A 230 -17.06 2.67 -20.91
N THR A 231 -15.91 2.78 -21.57
CA THR A 231 -14.69 2.02 -21.31
C THR A 231 -13.51 2.96 -21.47
N TRP A 232 -12.40 2.65 -20.81
CA TRP A 232 -11.20 3.47 -20.90
C TRP A 232 -10.73 3.59 -22.34
N ARG A 233 -10.78 4.82 -22.89
CA ARG A 233 -10.36 5.14 -24.26
C ARG A 233 -11.08 4.35 -25.35
N GLY A 234 -12.31 3.89 -25.08
CA GLY A 234 -13.09 3.09 -26.04
C GLY A 234 -12.55 1.68 -26.30
N ARG A 235 -11.69 1.15 -25.41
CA ARG A 235 -11.20 -0.24 -25.48
C ARG A 235 -12.34 -1.24 -25.17
N ASP A 236 -12.04 -2.53 -25.24
CA ASP A 236 -13.05 -3.57 -25.00
C ASP A 236 -13.62 -3.56 -23.57
N ALA A 237 -14.64 -4.40 -23.34
CA ALA A 237 -15.39 -4.42 -22.08
C ALA A 237 -14.55 -4.70 -20.81
N SER A 238 -13.35 -5.27 -20.93
CA SER A 238 -12.45 -5.47 -19.79
C SER A 238 -11.88 -4.16 -19.24
N TRP A 239 -11.90 -3.08 -20.04
CA TRP A 239 -11.39 -1.76 -19.69
C TRP A 239 -12.43 -0.83 -19.05
N LYS A 240 -13.52 -1.39 -18.51
CA LYS A 240 -14.48 -0.63 -17.68
C LYS A 240 -13.88 -0.18 -16.35
N THR A 241 -12.86 -0.87 -15.89
CA THR A 241 -12.14 -0.55 -14.67
C THR A 241 -10.65 -0.51 -14.95
N ILE A 242 -9.99 0.52 -14.42
CA ILE A 242 -8.55 0.68 -14.55
C ILE A 242 -7.91 0.93 -13.20
N TYR A 243 -6.63 0.58 -13.10
CA TYR A 243 -5.79 0.92 -11.97
C TYR A 243 -4.36 1.16 -12.45
N SER A 244 -3.52 1.73 -11.60
CA SER A 244 -2.09 1.81 -11.84
C SER A 244 -1.35 1.00 -10.80
N TYR A 245 -0.61 -0.02 -11.23
CA TYR A 245 0.07 -0.97 -10.31
C TYR A 245 1.00 -0.27 -9.30
N GLY A 246 1.64 0.83 -9.68
CA GLY A 246 2.54 1.56 -8.79
C GLY A 246 1.85 2.45 -7.76
N TYR A 247 0.55 2.71 -7.91
CA TYR A 247 -0.21 3.46 -6.92
C TYR A 247 -0.98 2.52 -5.99
N TYR A 248 -0.61 2.57 -4.71
CA TYR A 248 -1.25 1.83 -3.64
C TYR A 248 -1.28 2.65 -2.36
N ILE A 249 -2.18 2.26 -1.46
CA ILE A 249 -2.32 2.82 -0.12
C ILE A 249 -2.15 1.68 0.87
N ASP A 250 -1.19 1.81 1.77
CA ASP A 250 -0.95 0.87 2.85
C ASP A 250 -1.56 1.42 4.12
N GLY A 251 -2.58 0.73 4.65
CA GLY A 251 -3.08 0.91 6.01
C GLY A 251 -2.28 0.01 6.93
N VAL A 252 -1.79 0.55 8.04
CA VAL A 252 -1.08 -0.20 9.08
C VAL A 252 -1.85 -0.06 10.37
N SER A 253 -2.09 -1.18 11.03
CA SER A 253 -2.73 -1.24 12.34
C SER A 253 -2.08 -2.32 13.18
N ASP A 254 -2.10 -2.15 14.50
CA ASP A 254 -1.77 -3.23 15.40
C ASP A 254 -2.70 -4.43 15.18
N LYS A 255 -2.10 -5.61 15.21
CA LYS A 255 -2.79 -6.89 15.14
C LYS A 255 -3.53 -7.12 16.44
N LEU A 256 -4.74 -7.65 16.38
CA LEU A 256 -5.51 -8.02 17.56
C LEU A 256 -5.53 -9.53 17.77
N LEU A 257 -5.37 -9.93 19.04
CA LEU A 257 -5.65 -11.27 19.51
C LEU A 257 -7.17 -11.56 19.49
N PRO A 258 -7.61 -12.84 19.53
CA PRO A 258 -9.03 -13.19 19.58
C PRO A 258 -9.80 -12.58 20.76
N ASN A 259 -9.11 -12.26 21.85
CA ASN A 259 -9.68 -11.57 23.02
C ASN A 259 -9.79 -10.04 22.84
N GLY A 260 -9.44 -9.52 21.66
CA GLY A 260 -9.47 -8.10 21.32
C GLY A 260 -8.26 -7.29 21.78
N GLN A 261 -7.30 -7.87 22.49
CA GLN A 261 -6.10 -7.16 22.94
C GLN A 261 -5.07 -6.99 21.81
N PRO A 262 -4.27 -5.91 21.83
CA PRO A 262 -3.11 -5.77 20.96
C PRO A 262 -2.14 -6.96 21.08
N ASP A 263 -1.80 -7.56 19.95
CA ASP A 263 -0.78 -8.59 19.87
C ASP A 263 0.62 -7.96 19.84
N GLY A 264 1.60 -8.64 20.42
CA GLY A 264 2.95 -8.13 20.53
C GLY A 264 3.80 -8.92 21.49
N ARG A 265 5.02 -8.40 21.71
CA ARG A 265 6.01 -9.00 22.59
C ARG A 265 6.47 -8.00 23.62
N GLU A 266 6.45 -8.41 24.87
CA GLU A 266 7.10 -7.70 25.95
C GLU A 266 8.60 -8.04 25.98
N ASP A 267 9.44 -7.02 26.11
CA ASP A 267 10.89 -7.14 26.18
C ASP A 267 11.46 -6.36 27.38
N LYS A 268 12.57 -6.87 27.92
CA LYS A 268 13.34 -6.23 28.99
C LYS A 268 14.48 -5.43 28.36
N ILE A 269 14.55 -4.14 28.65
CA ILE A 269 15.71 -3.30 28.33
C ILE A 269 16.50 -3.01 29.61
N GLU A 270 17.82 -2.97 29.53
CA GLU A 270 18.72 -2.88 30.68
C GLU A 270 19.86 -1.90 30.41
N GLU A 271 20.12 -1.02 31.37
CA GLU A 271 21.20 -0.04 31.33
C GLU A 271 22.05 -0.12 32.59
N LYS A 272 23.34 0.24 32.48
CA LYS A 272 24.23 0.36 33.63
C LYS A 272 23.95 1.67 34.36
N LEU A 273 23.85 1.59 35.69
CA LEU A 273 23.84 2.77 36.54
C LEU A 273 25.25 3.32 36.70
N ASP A 274 25.36 4.59 37.10
CA ASP A 274 26.64 5.18 37.48
C ASP A 274 27.23 4.37 38.66
N PRO A 275 28.43 3.78 38.51
CA PRO A 275 29.07 3.00 39.57
C PRO A 275 29.21 3.74 40.90
N ASN A 276 29.32 5.08 40.88
CA ASN A 276 29.44 5.89 42.09
C ASN A 276 28.13 5.98 42.89
N THR A 277 27.01 5.60 42.28
CA THR A 277 25.69 5.57 42.91
C THR A 277 25.30 4.18 43.44
N CYS A 278 26.16 3.18 43.22
CA CYS A 278 25.92 1.80 43.61
C CYS A 278 26.70 1.41 44.86
N THR A 279 26.12 0.51 45.66
CA THR A 279 26.83 -0.11 46.78
C THR A 279 28.00 -0.93 46.25
N LYS A 280 29.16 -0.79 46.90
CA LYS A 280 30.37 -1.57 46.58
C LYS A 280 30.27 -3.00 47.08
#